data_AF-A0A7V0L0L2-F1
#
_entry.id   AF-A0A7V0L0L2-F1
#
_cell.length_a   1.000
_cell.length_b   1.000
_cell.length_c   1.000
_cell.angle_alpha   90.00
_cell.angle_beta   90.00
_cell.angle_gamma   90.00
#
_symmetry.space_group_name_H-M   'P 1'
#
loop_
_entity.id
_entity.type
_entity.pdbx_description
1 polymer ?
#
loop_
_entity_poly.entity_id
_entity_poly.type
_entity_poly.pdbx_seq_one_letter_code
_entity_poly.pdbx_strand_id
1 'polypeptide(L)' 'MLDLKFIRENPDLVKNAVKNKNEKADIDKLLVLDEKWRQLIKETEKLKRLRNQVSAEINQLKKQ' A
#
# COMPACT_ATOMS: atom_id res chain seq x y z
N MET A 1 16.68 -10.35 -2.21
CA MET A 1 15.30 -9.88 -2.49
C MET A 1 15.40 -8.63 -3.35
N LEU A 2 14.62 -8.52 -4.42
CA LEU A 2 14.47 -7.25 -5.14
C LEU A 2 13.55 -6.34 -4.31
N ASP A 3 13.91 -5.07 -4.16
CA ASP A 3 13.06 -4.11 -3.49
C ASP A 3 11.77 -3.89 -4.28
N LEU A 4 10.63 -3.95 -3.59
CA LEU A 4 9.31 -3.68 -4.18
C LEU A 4 9.24 -2.26 -4.77
N LYS A 5 10.00 -1.33 -4.18
CA LYS A 5 10.17 0.03 -4.70
C LYS A 5 10.82 0.03 -6.09
N PHE A 6 11.86 -0.77 -6.28
CA PHE A 6 12.56 -0.89 -7.56
C PHE A 6 11.66 -1.51 -8.64
N ILE A 7 10.87 -2.52 -8.28
CA ILE A 7 9.91 -3.15 -9.19
C ILE A 7 8.82 -2.15 -9.63
N ARG A 8 8.43 -1.25 -8.73
CA ARG A 8 7.45 -0.20 -9.00
C ARG A 8 8.00 0.95 -9.83
N GLU A 9 9.23 1.37 -9.58
CA GLU A 9 9.88 2.43 -10.34
C GLU A 9 10.27 1.97 -11.76
N ASN A 10 10.60 0.68 -11.93
CA ASN A 10 11.08 0.12 -13.18
C ASN A 10 10.33 -1.17 -13.59
N PRO A 11 8.99 -1.13 -13.76
CA PRO A 11 8.19 -2.33 -14.01
C PRO A 11 8.55 -3.00 -15.36
N ASP A 12 8.84 -2.22 -16.40
CA ASP A 12 9.21 -2.74 -17.73
C ASP A 12 10.57 -3.43 -17.73
N LEU A 13 11.56 -2.88 -17.02
CA LEU A 13 12.86 -3.51 -16.84
C LEU A 13 12.75 -4.84 -16.10
N VAL A 14 11.92 -4.91 -15.06
CA VAL A 14 11.70 -6.14 -14.31
C VAL A 14 10.93 -7.17 -15.15
N LYS A 15 9.91 -6.76 -15.92
CA LYS A 15 9.23 -7.65 -16.88
C LYS A 15 10.19 -8.24 -17.91
N ASN A 16 11.07 -7.42 -18.48
CA ASN A 16 12.08 -7.88 -19.44
C ASN A 16 13.10 -8.81 -18.79
N ALA A 17 13.55 -8.52 -17.57
CA ALA A 17 14.46 -9.39 -16.82
C ALA A 17 13.83 -10.74 -16.47
N VAL A 18 12.56 -10.76 -16.07
CA VAL A 18 11.78 -11.98 -15.79
C VAL A 18 11.60 -12.82 -17.06
N LYS A 19 11.29 -12.16 -18.18
CA LYS A 19 11.18 -12.82 -19.50
C LYS A 19 12.52 -13.41 -19.94
N ASN A 20 13.62 -12.68 -19.76
CA ASN A 20 14.97 -13.16 -20.06
C ASN A 20 15.41 -14.32 -19.15
N LYS A 21 14.94 -14.34 -17.90
CA LYS A 21 15.14 -15.45 -16.96
C LYS A 21 14.23 -16.66 -17.22
N ASN A 22 13.33 -16.57 -18.19
CA ASN A 22 12.35 -17.61 -18.52
C ASN A 22 11.46 -17.99 -17.33
N GLU A 23 11.21 -17.03 -16.44
CA GLU A 23 10.49 -17.21 -15.19
C GLU A 23 9.07 -16.64 -15.34
N LYS A 24 8.05 -17.32 -14.79
CA LYS A 24 6.66 -16.84 -14.83
C LYS A 24 6.35 -15.98 -13.60
N ALA A 25 6.97 -14.81 -13.51
CA ALA A 25 6.60 -13.83 -12.49
C ALA A 25 5.61 -12.82 -13.06
N ASP A 26 4.36 -12.85 -12.57
CA ASP A 26 3.31 -11.89 -12.94
C ASP A 26 3.54 -10.54 -12.22
N ILE A 27 4.42 -9.70 -12.79
CA ILE A 27 4.71 -8.36 -12.26
C ILE A 27 3.47 -7.47 -12.24
N ASP A 28 2.57 -7.61 -13.22
CA ASP A 28 1.32 -6.85 -13.25
C ASP A 28 0.42 -7.17 -12.06
N LYS A 29 0.27 -8.46 -11.70
CA LYS A 29 -0.50 -8.84 -10.51
C LYS A 29 0.16 -8.32 -9.24
N LEU A 30 1.49 -8.35 -9.16
CA LEU A 30 2.23 -7.81 -8.03
C LEU A 30 1.97 -6.30 -7.85
N LEU A 31 1.99 -5.53 -8.94
CA LEU A 31 1.73 -4.09 -8.90
C LEU A 31 0.28 -3.78 -8.46
N VAL A 32 -0.70 -4.54 -8.96
CA VAL A 32 -2.11 -4.40 -8.54
C VAL A 32 -2.29 -4.70 -7.05
N LEU A 33 -1.63 -5.75 -6.54
CA LEU A 33 -1.66 -6.07 -5.11
C LEU A 33 -0.98 -5.00 -4.26
N ASP A 34 0.16 -4.48 -4.72
CA ASP A 34 0.88 -3.39 -4.05
C ASP A 34 0.05 -2.08 -4.02
N GLU A 35 -0.70 -1.80 -5.08
CA GLU A 35 -1.64 -0.66 -5.10
C GLU A 35 -2.76 -0.83 -4.07
N LYS A 36 -3.41 -2.01 -4.06
CA LYS A 36 -4.46 -2.33 -3.08
C LYS A 36 -3.94 -2.25 -1.65
N TRP A 37 -2.73 -2.77 -1.40
CA TRP A 37 -2.12 -2.71 -0.08
C TRP A 37 -1.91 -1.26 0.39
N ARG A 38 -1.42 -0.39 -0.48
CA ARG A 38 -1.23 1.03 -0.16
C ARG A 38 -2.55 1.78 0.06
N GLN A 39 -3.59 1.45 -0.70
CA GLN A 39 -4.94 1.98 -0.47
C GLN A 39 -5.47 1.58 0.91
N LEU A 40 -5.36 0.30 1.29
CA LEU A 40 -5.81 -0.21 2.58
C LEU A 40 -5.05 0.41 3.76
N ILE A 41 -3.74 0.63 3.62
CA ILE A 41 -2.95 1.33 4.64
C ILE A 41 -3.48 2.75 4.85
N LYS A 42 -3.65 3.49 3.75
CA LYS A 42 -4.15 4.87 3.80
C LYS A 42 -5.54 4.95 4.43
N GLU A 43 -6.42 4.01 4.09
CA GLU A 43 -7.76 3.92 4.67
C GLU A 43 -7.70 3.60 6.17
N THR A 44 -6.85 2.66 6.57
CA THR A 44 -6.63 2.31 7.98
C THR A 44 -6.13 3.50 8.79
N GLU A 45 -5.18 4.27 8.26
CA GLU A 45 -4.69 5.49 8.91
C GLU A 45 -5.78 6.56 9.03
N LYS A 46 -6.58 6.74 7.98
CA LYS A 46 -7.73 7.67 8.00
C LYS A 46 -8.74 7.27 9.08
N LEU A 47 -9.08 5.98 9.18
CA LEU A 47 -10.01 5.47 10.19
C LEU A 47 -9.45 5.61 11.61
N LYS A 48 -8.16 5.32 11.81
CA LYS A 48 -7.49 5.55 13.10
C LYS A 48 -7.52 7.02 13.51
N ARG A 49 -7.24 7.93 12.57
CA ARG A 49 -7.30 9.38 12.80
C ARG A 49 -8.71 9.81 13.18
N LEU A 50 -9.73 9.35 12.45
CA LEU A 50 -11.13 9.64 12.73
C LEU A 50 -11.54 9.15 14.13
N ARG A 51 -11.19 7.90 14.49
CA ARG A 51 -11.48 7.33 15.81
C ARG A 51 -10.87 8.18 16.93
N ASN A 52 -9.62 8.59 16.78
CA ASN A 52 -8.93 9.39 17.78
C ASN A 52 -9.56 10.79 17.91
N GLN A 53 -9.95 11.40 16.78
CA GLN A 53 -10.64 12.69 16.78
C GLN A 53 -11.99 12.61 17.48
N VAL A 54 -12.83 11.65 17.12
CA VAL A 54 -14.15 11.44 17.75
C VAL A 54 -14.00 11.14 19.24
N SER A 55 -13.01 10.35 19.63
CA SER A 55 -12.74 10.05 21.04
C SER A 55 -12.34 11.29 21.83
N ALA A 56 -11.55 12.20 21.22
CA ALA A 56 -11.18 13.48 21.82
C ALA A 56 -12.39 14.41 21.94
N GLU A 57 -13.22 14.52 20.90
CA GLU A 57 -14.46 15.31 20.90
C GLU A 57 -15.44 14.85 21.99
N ILE A 58 -15.65 13.53 22.14
CA ILE A 58 -16.49 12.95 23.20
C ILE A 58 -15.97 13.32 24.60
N ASN A 59 -14.65 13.23 24.82
CA ASN A 59 -14.06 13.60 26.11
C ASN A 59 -14.21 15.09 26.42
N GLN A 60 -14.15 15.97 25.41
CA GLN A 60 -14.41 17.40 25.60
C GLN A 60 -15.87 17.67 25.96
N LEU A 61 -16.82 17.03 25.27
CA LEU A 61 -18.25 17.16 25.54
C LEU A 61 -18.65 16.64 26.93
N LYS A 62 -18.00 15.58 27.42
CA LYS A 62 -18.23 15.05 28.78
C LYS A 62 -17.68 15.93 29.90
N LYS A 63 -16.80 16.88 29.59
CA LYS A 63 -16.13 17.75 30.57
C LYS A 63 -16.84 19.10 30.75
N GLN A 64 -17.80 19.40 29.88
CA GLN A 64 -18.78 20.49 30.04
C GLN A 64 -20.03 19.96 30.76
#